data_AF-M1GLW8-F1
#
_entry.id   AF-M1GLW8-F1
#
_cell.length_a   1.000
_cell.length_b   1.000
_cell.length_c   1.000
_cell.angle_alpha   90.00
_cell.angle_beta   90.00
_cell.angle_gamma   90.00
#
_symmetry.space_group_name_H-M   'P 1'
#
loop_
_entity.id
_entity.type
_entity.pdbx_description
1 polymer ?
#
loop_
_entity_poly.entity_id
_entity_poly.type
_entity_poly.pdbx_seq_one_letter_code
_entity_poly.pdbx_strand_id
1 'polypeptide(L)'
;MLLFYKSLAPLLLSYSWLSCHNKSYHKSVPFAYSHGNDYYRRNNIAKNHILAIVEPSVENISEVLNIKTPITQEHLNLCQKIVENSFSVPLPTPRTGAMGIFSQQVGPENTKDPKKIVSGCYKLFLPGIDESYVGQSINLNRRVKDHAKRTDGESTNKWIALNRDKIYVQIYVLPVGLDLRGMERVEFLSVLEQYLFYTEAPTVNKVFVATRGVLHSDKDLLKFREKRGTKTYVYHKKPEGEVLVYVFESQGMVGPIFGFGSRWVLSLKRFSSTFRDTLVFKDSHDPKIPVERIALEDLKALINNTIKFGSKKRWVPIRVTDTLATPPNVVEYPSITAAKAVLNCDDSVFIRNRNRLYKRRYKIEML
;
A
#
# COMPACT_ATOMS: atom_id res chain seq x y z
N MET A 1 -1.93 -42.59 -20.72
CA MET A 1 -3.09 -42.94 -21.55
C MET A 1 -4.34 -42.41 -20.85
N LEU A 2 -5.16 -41.65 -21.57
CA LEU A 2 -6.32 -40.87 -21.11
C LEU A 2 -7.30 -41.64 -20.21
N LEU A 3 -7.95 -40.95 -19.26
CA LEU A 3 -9.34 -40.50 -19.45
C LEU A 3 -9.85 -39.60 -18.30
N PHE A 4 -10.63 -38.61 -18.74
CA PHE A 4 -11.41 -37.62 -18.01
C PHE A 4 -12.47 -38.24 -17.10
N TYR A 5 -12.86 -37.52 -16.03
CA TYR A 5 -14.27 -37.37 -15.69
C TYR A 5 -14.55 -35.98 -15.09
N LYS A 6 -15.38 -35.21 -15.81
CA LYS A 6 -16.12 -34.05 -15.32
C LYS A 6 -17.26 -34.54 -14.43
N SER A 7 -17.54 -33.86 -13.33
CA SER A 7 -18.87 -33.86 -12.71
C SER A 7 -19.19 -32.48 -12.17
N LEU A 8 -20.38 -32.01 -12.55
CA LEU A 8 -20.98 -30.71 -12.30
C LEU A 8 -21.56 -30.63 -10.87
N ALA A 9 -21.62 -29.40 -10.35
CA ALA A 9 -22.15 -28.99 -9.05
C ALA A 9 -23.67 -29.31 -8.85
N PRO A 10 -24.21 -29.11 -7.62
CA PRO A 10 -24.75 -27.78 -7.32
C PRO A 10 -24.43 -27.25 -5.91
N LEU A 11 -24.02 -25.98 -5.87
CA LEU A 11 -24.02 -25.09 -4.71
C LEU A 11 -25.46 -24.65 -4.42
N LEU A 12 -25.98 -25.01 -3.24
CA LEU A 12 -27.20 -24.43 -2.68
C LEU A 12 -26.81 -23.46 -1.54
N LEU A 13 -26.98 -22.18 -1.84
CA LEU A 13 -27.58 -21.12 -1.03
C LEU A 13 -27.43 -21.18 0.50
N SER A 14 -26.78 -20.16 1.06
CA SER A 14 -27.39 -19.40 2.15
C SER A 14 -27.08 -17.91 2.01
N TYR A 15 -28.11 -17.17 1.61
CA TYR A 15 -28.22 -15.72 1.76
C TYR A 15 -28.22 -15.35 3.25
N SER A 16 -27.47 -14.32 3.63
CA SER A 16 -27.90 -13.42 4.70
C SER A 16 -27.60 -11.99 4.32
N TRP A 17 -28.60 -11.36 3.72
CA TRP A 17 -28.78 -9.92 3.73
C TRP A 17 -28.92 -9.45 5.19
N LEU A 18 -28.08 -8.51 5.61
CA LEU A 18 -28.43 -7.55 6.65
C LEU A 18 -27.85 -6.20 6.23
N SER A 19 -28.70 -5.45 5.54
CA SER A 19 -28.68 -3.99 5.50
C SER A 19 -28.59 -3.44 6.92
N CYS A 20 -27.70 -2.47 7.15
CA CYS A 20 -28.02 -1.27 7.93
C CYS A 20 -26.90 -0.21 7.85
N HIS A 21 -27.31 0.96 7.32
CA HIS A 21 -26.95 2.31 7.78
C HIS A 21 -25.64 2.96 7.28
N ASN A 22 -25.86 3.79 6.26
CA ASN A 22 -25.19 5.06 5.97
C ASN A 22 -24.64 5.78 7.22
N LYS A 23 -23.35 6.13 7.16
CA LYS A 23 -22.80 7.41 7.66
C LYS A 23 -21.44 7.68 7.03
N SER A 24 -21.52 8.40 5.91
CA SER A 24 -20.66 9.52 5.50
C SER A 24 -19.22 9.53 6.05
N TYR A 25 -18.26 9.10 5.22
CA TYR A 25 -16.96 9.76 5.12
C TYR A 25 -16.51 9.75 3.66
N HIS A 26 -17.05 10.70 2.89
CA HIS A 26 -16.39 11.20 1.69
C HIS A 26 -15.02 11.77 2.11
N LYS A 27 -13.96 11.01 1.85
CA LYS A 27 -12.66 11.58 1.48
C LYS A 27 -12.24 10.96 0.17
N SER A 28 -12.71 11.65 -0.86
CA SER A 28 -12.22 11.71 -2.23
C SER A 28 -10.77 11.23 -2.41
N VAL A 29 -10.65 10.04 -2.99
CA VAL A 29 -9.58 9.81 -3.97
C VAL A 29 -10.00 10.60 -5.21
N PRO A 30 -9.18 11.51 -5.75
CA PRO A 30 -9.57 12.34 -6.88
C PRO A 30 -9.60 11.48 -8.15
N PHE A 31 -10.73 10.83 -8.40
CA PHE A 31 -11.11 10.35 -9.73
C PHE A 31 -12.15 11.33 -10.29
N ALA A 32 -11.68 12.50 -10.67
CA ALA A 32 -12.44 13.40 -11.53
C ALA A 32 -12.14 13.00 -12.97
N TYR A 33 -13.09 12.39 -13.67
CA TYR A 33 -13.80 12.97 -14.83
C TYR A 33 -14.52 11.88 -15.68
N SER A 34 -15.84 12.09 -15.82
CA SER A 34 -16.69 11.93 -17.02
C SER A 34 -17.45 10.64 -17.43
N HIS A 35 -17.49 9.50 -16.73
CA HIS A 35 -18.21 8.31 -17.26
C HIS A 35 -19.01 7.48 -16.24
N GLY A 36 -19.87 8.13 -15.45
CA GLY A 36 -20.52 7.56 -14.26
C GLY A 36 -21.50 6.38 -14.47
N ASN A 37 -21.94 6.05 -15.69
CA ASN A 37 -22.81 4.89 -15.96
C ASN A 37 -22.14 3.83 -16.84
N ASP A 38 -21.37 4.24 -17.85
CA ASP A 38 -20.76 3.31 -18.80
C ASP A 38 -19.65 2.47 -18.17
N TYR A 39 -18.87 3.03 -17.24
CA TYR A 39 -17.84 2.26 -16.54
C TYR A 39 -18.42 1.14 -15.67
N TYR A 40 -19.48 1.41 -14.89
CA TYR A 40 -20.13 0.37 -14.08
C TYR A 40 -20.77 -0.70 -14.95
N ARG A 41 -21.36 -0.31 -16.08
CA ARG A 41 -21.88 -1.24 -17.08
C ARG A 41 -20.79 -2.18 -17.59
N ARG A 42 -19.66 -1.63 -18.07
CA ARG A 42 -18.51 -2.43 -18.55
C ARG A 42 -17.90 -3.30 -17.46
N ASN A 43 -17.86 -2.81 -16.22
CA ASN A 43 -17.41 -3.61 -15.08
C ASN A 43 -18.34 -4.79 -14.77
N ASN A 44 -19.65 -4.59 -14.90
CA ASN A 44 -20.62 -5.68 -14.74
C ASN A 44 -20.52 -6.69 -15.89
N ILE A 45 -20.33 -6.24 -17.13
CA ILE A 45 -20.09 -7.12 -18.28
C ILE A 45 -18.85 -7.98 -18.03
N ALA A 46 -17.71 -7.35 -17.70
CA ALA A 46 -16.47 -8.06 -17.40
C ALA A 46 -16.64 -9.07 -16.27
N LYS A 47 -17.28 -8.67 -15.17
CA LYS A 47 -17.56 -9.56 -14.04
C LYS A 47 -18.41 -10.76 -14.46
N ASN A 48 -19.43 -10.55 -15.27
CA ASN A 48 -20.30 -11.62 -15.77
C ASN A 48 -19.53 -12.57 -16.69
N HIS A 49 -18.68 -12.05 -17.58
CA HIS A 49 -17.81 -12.88 -18.43
C HIS A 49 -16.86 -13.76 -17.59
N ILE A 50 -16.24 -13.19 -16.55
CA ILE A 50 -15.36 -13.94 -15.66
C ILE A 50 -16.12 -15.02 -14.89
N LEU A 51 -17.29 -14.69 -14.34
CA LEU A 51 -18.14 -15.66 -13.62
C LEU A 51 -18.66 -16.77 -14.53
N ALA A 52 -18.90 -16.46 -15.80
CA ALA A 52 -19.33 -17.41 -16.81
C ALA A 52 -18.14 -18.17 -17.47
N ILE A 53 -16.90 -17.90 -17.05
CA ILE A 53 -15.68 -18.53 -17.58
C ILE A 53 -15.59 -18.36 -19.11
N VAL A 54 -15.85 -17.14 -19.57
CA VAL A 54 -15.73 -16.78 -20.98
C VAL A 54 -14.26 -16.67 -21.35
N GLU A 55 -13.87 -17.29 -22.47
CA GLU A 55 -12.51 -17.19 -23.00
C GLU A 55 -12.20 -15.76 -23.52
N PRO A 56 -10.94 -15.30 -23.41
CA PRO A 56 -10.54 -14.01 -23.94
C PRO A 56 -10.62 -14.01 -25.48
N SER A 57 -11.51 -13.17 -26.03
CA SER A 57 -11.60 -12.89 -27.47
C SER A 57 -11.42 -11.40 -27.74
N VAL A 58 -11.18 -11.05 -29.02
CA VAL A 58 -11.07 -9.65 -29.43
C VAL A 58 -12.38 -8.93 -29.15
N GLU A 59 -13.52 -9.55 -29.41
CA GLU A 59 -14.83 -8.94 -29.15
C GLU A 59 -15.04 -8.69 -27.65
N ASN A 60 -14.82 -9.71 -26.82
CA ASN A 60 -15.10 -9.64 -25.37
C ASN A 60 -14.22 -8.60 -24.67
N ILE A 61 -12.94 -8.53 -25.02
CA ILE A 61 -12.02 -7.56 -24.42
C ILE A 61 -12.33 -6.14 -24.95
N SER A 62 -12.66 -6.00 -26.24
CA SER A 62 -13.01 -4.70 -26.83
C SER A 62 -14.32 -4.14 -26.30
N GLU A 63 -15.28 -5.01 -25.94
CA GLU A 63 -16.55 -4.58 -25.33
C GLU A 63 -16.33 -3.95 -23.94
N VAL A 64 -15.37 -4.47 -23.18
CA VAL A 64 -15.09 -4.04 -21.80
C VAL A 64 -14.13 -2.85 -21.76
N LEU A 65 -13.12 -2.83 -22.62
CA LEU A 65 -12.09 -1.79 -22.61
C LEU A 65 -12.51 -0.57 -23.42
N ASN A 66 -12.20 0.62 -22.90
CA ASN A 66 -12.35 1.87 -23.63
C ASN A 66 -10.95 2.40 -23.95
N ILE A 67 -10.38 1.91 -25.04
CA ILE A 67 -9.05 2.29 -25.54
C ILE A 67 -9.15 2.83 -26.96
N LYS A 68 -8.17 3.64 -27.39
CA LYS A 68 -8.22 4.32 -28.69
C LYS A 68 -7.88 3.37 -29.83
N THR A 69 -6.86 2.55 -29.62
CA THR A 69 -6.36 1.62 -30.63
C THR A 69 -7.23 0.37 -30.66
N PRO A 70 -7.80 -0.03 -31.82
CA PRO A 70 -8.56 -1.27 -31.93
C PRO A 70 -7.73 -2.49 -31.54
N ILE A 71 -8.33 -3.39 -30.77
CA ILE A 71 -7.71 -4.66 -30.40
C ILE A 71 -7.78 -5.61 -31.59
N THR A 72 -6.75 -6.42 -31.79
CA THR A 72 -6.65 -7.37 -32.89
C THR A 72 -6.22 -8.73 -32.36
N GLN A 73 -6.38 -9.78 -33.16
CA GLN A 73 -5.95 -11.12 -32.76
C GLN A 73 -4.43 -11.19 -32.48
N GLU A 74 -3.63 -10.39 -33.18
CA GLU A 74 -2.19 -10.32 -32.92
C GLU A 74 -1.87 -9.82 -31.51
N HIS A 75 -2.65 -8.86 -30.99
CA HIS A 75 -2.50 -8.40 -29.61
C HIS A 75 -2.79 -9.51 -28.59
N LEU A 76 -3.81 -10.35 -28.84
CA LEU A 76 -4.12 -11.50 -27.97
C LEU A 76 -3.05 -12.58 -28.05
N ASN A 77 -2.53 -12.85 -29.25
CA ASN A 77 -1.41 -13.78 -29.44
C ASN A 77 -0.16 -13.29 -28.68
N LEU A 78 0.09 -11.98 -28.65
CA LEU A 78 1.16 -11.40 -27.81
C LEU A 78 0.88 -11.57 -26.31
N CYS A 79 -0.36 -11.38 -25.87
CA CYS A 79 -0.75 -11.61 -24.47
C CYS A 79 -0.49 -13.06 -24.07
N GLN A 80 -0.96 -14.02 -24.89
CA GLN A 80 -0.74 -15.44 -24.66
C GLN A 80 0.75 -15.77 -24.54
N LYS A 81 1.59 -15.29 -25.47
CA LYS A 81 3.05 -15.49 -25.40
C LYS A 81 3.65 -14.93 -24.11
N ILE A 82 3.19 -13.78 -23.64
CA ILE A 82 3.66 -13.19 -22.37
C ILE A 82 3.23 -14.05 -21.17
N VAL A 83 2.02 -14.61 -21.20
CA VAL A 83 1.51 -15.51 -20.15
C VAL A 83 2.31 -16.81 -20.11
N GLU A 84 2.59 -17.41 -21.26
CA GLU A 84 3.39 -18.63 -21.40
C GLU A 84 4.84 -18.45 -20.90
N ASN A 85 5.38 -17.24 -21.01
CA ASN A 85 6.73 -16.89 -20.54
C ASN A 85 6.74 -16.24 -19.14
N SER A 86 5.64 -16.35 -18.39
CA SER A 86 5.57 -15.83 -17.03
C SER A 86 6.42 -16.66 -16.07
N PHE A 87 6.82 -16.05 -14.96
CA PHE A 87 7.57 -16.72 -13.90
C PHE A 87 7.07 -16.30 -12.54
N SER A 88 7.23 -17.17 -11.54
CA SER A 88 6.77 -16.91 -10.17
C SER A 88 7.94 -16.77 -9.20
N VAL A 89 7.82 -15.81 -8.29
CA VAL A 89 8.76 -15.62 -7.17
C VAL A 89 7.99 -15.33 -5.88
N PRO A 90 8.59 -15.56 -4.70
CA PRO A 90 7.98 -15.12 -3.45
C PRO A 90 7.76 -13.61 -3.41
N LEU A 91 6.72 -13.15 -2.71
CA LEU A 91 6.46 -11.72 -2.50
C LEU A 91 7.72 -11.03 -1.91
N PRO A 92 8.20 -9.90 -2.50
CA PRO A 92 9.41 -9.20 -2.05
C PRO A 92 9.14 -8.45 -0.75
N THR A 93 9.00 -9.18 0.34
CA THR A 93 8.73 -8.64 1.66
C THR A 93 9.97 -7.91 2.21
N PRO A 94 9.83 -6.69 2.74
CA PRO A 94 10.92 -6.00 3.40
C PRO A 94 11.68 -6.90 4.40
N ARG A 95 13.02 -6.89 4.31
CA ARG A 95 13.95 -7.65 5.16
C ARG A 95 14.06 -9.15 4.88
N THR A 96 13.60 -9.63 3.73
CA THR A 96 13.84 -11.01 3.26
C THR A 96 14.72 -11.05 2.01
N GLY A 97 15.36 -12.20 1.74
CA GLY A 97 16.17 -12.41 0.52
C GLY A 97 15.36 -12.30 -0.78
N ALA A 98 14.03 -12.45 -0.72
CA ALA A 98 13.13 -12.33 -1.86
C ALA A 98 13.18 -10.95 -2.53
N MET A 99 13.53 -9.89 -1.79
CA MET A 99 13.72 -8.54 -2.33
C MET A 99 14.81 -8.47 -3.40
N GLY A 100 15.93 -9.17 -3.18
CA GLY A 100 17.07 -9.19 -4.10
C GLY A 100 16.74 -9.95 -5.36
N ILE A 101 16.22 -11.17 -5.20
CA ILE A 101 15.79 -12.06 -6.29
C ILE A 101 14.78 -11.35 -7.18
N PHE A 102 13.73 -10.76 -6.60
CA PHE A 102 12.73 -10.03 -7.37
C PHE A 102 13.34 -8.85 -8.13
N SER A 103 14.18 -8.04 -7.49
CA SER A 103 14.76 -6.86 -8.14
C SER A 103 15.74 -7.20 -9.26
N GLN A 104 16.37 -8.38 -9.24
CA GLN A 104 17.19 -8.87 -10.35
C GLN A 104 16.33 -9.20 -11.59
N GLN A 105 15.12 -9.72 -11.38
CA GLN A 105 14.22 -10.13 -12.46
C GLN A 105 13.47 -8.96 -13.10
N VAL A 106 13.03 -7.98 -12.31
CA VAL A 106 12.18 -6.87 -12.79
C VAL A 106 12.89 -5.50 -12.82
N GLY A 107 14.23 -5.50 -12.82
CA GLY A 107 15.05 -4.29 -12.85
C GLY A 107 14.98 -3.47 -11.56
N PRO A 108 15.68 -2.32 -11.46
CA PRO A 108 15.76 -1.52 -10.23
C PRO A 108 14.45 -0.76 -9.88
N GLU A 109 14.12 -0.70 -8.58
CA GLU A 109 12.95 0.05 -8.05
C GLU A 109 13.02 1.54 -8.36
N ASN A 110 14.21 2.13 -8.17
CA ASN A 110 14.47 3.56 -8.38
C ASN A 110 15.59 3.70 -9.41
N THR A 111 15.24 3.85 -10.69
CA THR A 111 16.17 4.19 -11.77
C THR A 111 15.74 5.49 -12.45
N LYS A 112 16.72 6.28 -12.86
CA LYS A 112 16.51 7.47 -13.71
C LYS A 112 16.46 7.12 -15.20
N ASP A 113 17.03 5.97 -15.58
CA ASP A 113 17.03 5.47 -16.95
C ASP A 113 15.70 4.75 -17.26
N PRO A 114 14.86 5.30 -18.16
CA PRO A 114 13.60 4.69 -18.54
C PRO A 114 13.76 3.30 -19.16
N LYS A 115 14.89 3.00 -19.82
CA LYS A 115 15.14 1.69 -20.46
C LYS A 115 15.34 0.57 -19.45
N LYS A 116 15.67 0.91 -18.20
CA LYS A 116 15.82 -0.06 -17.09
C LYS A 116 14.52 -0.29 -16.33
N ILE A 117 13.44 0.43 -16.67
CA ILE A 117 12.14 0.25 -16.04
C ILE A 117 11.42 -0.90 -16.74
N VAL A 118 11.08 -1.92 -15.95
CA VAL A 118 10.34 -3.08 -16.44
C VAL A 118 8.84 -2.87 -16.19
N SER A 119 8.07 -2.82 -17.27
CA SER A 119 6.61 -2.77 -17.27
C SER A 119 6.02 -4.17 -17.45
N GLY A 120 4.79 -4.37 -17.00
CA GLY A 120 4.07 -5.62 -17.20
C GLY A 120 2.87 -5.76 -16.28
N CYS A 121 2.36 -6.98 -16.19
CA CYS A 121 1.33 -7.37 -15.22
C CYS A 121 1.90 -8.29 -14.14
N TYR A 122 1.17 -8.45 -13.04
CA TYR A 122 1.49 -9.36 -11.96
C TYR A 122 0.22 -9.97 -11.37
N LYS A 123 0.32 -11.23 -10.93
CA LYS A 123 -0.69 -11.92 -10.12
C LYS A 123 -0.10 -12.20 -8.74
N LEU A 124 -0.75 -11.69 -7.69
CA LEU A 124 -0.49 -12.09 -6.31
C LEU A 124 -1.41 -13.26 -6.00
N PHE A 125 -0.87 -14.38 -5.51
CA PHE A 125 -1.67 -15.56 -5.23
C PHE A 125 -1.10 -16.38 -4.08
N LEU A 126 -1.94 -17.25 -3.53
CA LEU A 126 -1.56 -18.25 -2.54
C LEU A 126 -1.55 -19.63 -3.22
N PRO A 127 -0.43 -20.35 -3.23
CA PRO A 127 -0.39 -21.69 -3.80
C PRO A 127 -1.43 -22.61 -3.12
N GLY A 128 -2.27 -23.26 -3.93
CA GLY A 128 -3.31 -24.17 -3.45
C GLY A 128 -4.57 -23.50 -2.87
N ILE A 129 -4.69 -22.18 -2.96
CA ILE A 129 -5.89 -21.44 -2.54
C ILE A 129 -6.40 -20.63 -3.73
N ASP A 130 -7.71 -20.66 -3.96
CA ASP A 130 -8.39 -19.91 -5.02
C ASP A 130 -8.60 -18.43 -4.64
N GLU A 131 -7.51 -17.80 -4.19
CA GLU A 131 -7.47 -16.38 -3.85
C GLU A 131 -6.32 -15.72 -4.59
N SER A 132 -6.67 -14.82 -5.51
CA SER A 132 -5.68 -14.08 -6.27
C SER A 132 -6.08 -12.65 -6.63
N TYR A 133 -5.07 -11.82 -6.81
CA TYR A 133 -5.18 -10.43 -7.26
C TYR A 133 -4.32 -10.23 -8.50
N VAL A 134 -4.89 -9.66 -9.56
CA VAL A 134 -4.15 -9.26 -10.76
C VAL A 134 -4.06 -7.74 -10.84
N GLY A 135 -2.89 -7.24 -11.24
CA GLY A 135 -2.69 -5.83 -11.51
C GLY A 135 -1.61 -5.57 -12.57
N GLN A 136 -1.58 -4.35 -13.11
CA GLN A 136 -0.52 -3.89 -14.02
C GLN A 136 0.37 -2.80 -13.43
N SER A 137 1.54 -2.57 -14.03
CA SER A 137 2.35 -1.37 -13.81
C SER A 137 3.33 -1.09 -14.93
N ILE A 138 3.61 0.19 -15.17
CA ILE A 138 4.78 0.63 -15.94
C ILE A 138 6.08 0.34 -15.16
N ASN A 139 6.05 0.30 -13.83
CA ASN A 139 7.21 -0.07 -13.00
C ASN A 139 6.80 -1.19 -12.03
N LEU A 140 6.96 -2.44 -12.48
CA LEU A 140 6.62 -3.64 -11.73
C LEU A 140 7.35 -3.70 -10.39
N ASN A 141 8.65 -3.39 -10.36
CA ASN A 141 9.44 -3.47 -9.13
C ASN A 141 8.83 -2.59 -8.03
N ARG A 142 8.57 -1.32 -8.35
CA ARG A 142 7.97 -0.38 -7.41
C ARG A 142 6.58 -0.83 -6.97
N ARG A 143 5.70 -1.18 -7.92
CA ARG A 143 4.30 -1.49 -7.62
C ARG A 143 4.14 -2.72 -6.72
N VAL A 144 4.84 -3.81 -7.04
CA VAL A 144 4.77 -5.05 -6.23
C VAL A 144 5.36 -4.83 -4.84
N LYS A 145 6.41 -4.02 -4.70
CA LYS A 145 6.96 -3.66 -3.39
C LYS A 145 6.04 -2.74 -2.60
N ASP A 146 5.32 -1.83 -3.24
CA ASP A 146 4.35 -0.96 -2.57
C ASP A 146 3.22 -1.81 -1.93
N HIS A 147 2.75 -2.85 -2.62
CA HIS A 147 1.88 -3.89 -2.07
C HIS A 147 2.52 -4.61 -0.87
N ALA A 148 3.76 -5.09 -1.01
CA ALA A 148 4.48 -5.79 0.07
C ALA A 148 4.78 -4.91 1.30
N LYS A 149 4.86 -3.58 1.10
CA LYS A 149 5.04 -2.55 2.13
C LYS A 149 3.70 -2.07 2.72
N ARG A 150 2.56 -2.53 2.19
CA ARG A 150 1.20 -2.15 2.60
C ARG A 150 0.96 -0.64 2.47
N THR A 151 1.51 -0.04 1.41
CA THR A 151 1.31 1.39 1.12
C THR A 151 0.13 1.64 0.20
N ASP A 152 -0.56 0.58 -0.26
CA ASP A 152 -1.70 0.65 -1.18
C ASP A 152 -3.06 0.61 -0.47
N GLY A 153 -4.18 0.47 -1.20
CA GLY A 153 -5.53 0.58 -0.66
C GLY A 153 -5.92 -0.45 0.42
N GLU A 154 -6.98 -0.15 1.17
CA GLU A 154 -7.30 -0.81 2.45
C GLU A 154 -7.70 -2.30 2.35
N SER A 155 -8.30 -2.77 1.24
CA SER A 155 -8.74 -4.16 1.11
C SER A 155 -7.64 -5.13 0.64
N THR A 156 -6.89 -4.76 -0.40
CA THR A 156 -5.77 -5.59 -0.89
C THR A 156 -4.67 -5.68 0.18
N ASN A 157 -4.43 -4.59 0.91
CA ASN A 157 -3.50 -4.61 2.05
C ASN A 157 -3.93 -5.54 3.18
N LYS A 158 -5.23 -5.69 3.46
CA LYS A 158 -5.73 -6.60 4.50
C LYS A 158 -5.44 -8.05 4.12
N TRP A 159 -5.74 -8.44 2.88
CA TRP A 159 -5.43 -9.78 2.38
C TRP A 159 -3.92 -10.06 2.39
N ILE A 160 -3.10 -9.12 1.90
CA ILE A 160 -1.63 -9.24 1.96
C ILE A 160 -1.12 -9.30 3.39
N ALA A 161 -1.73 -8.57 4.33
CA ALA A 161 -1.30 -8.56 5.72
C ALA A 161 -1.49 -9.90 6.42
N LEU A 162 -2.58 -10.60 6.10
CA LEU A 162 -2.92 -11.90 6.69
C LEU A 162 -2.05 -13.04 6.13
N ASN A 163 -1.58 -12.91 4.89
CA ASN A 163 -0.95 -14.02 4.15
C ASN A 163 0.50 -13.75 3.72
N ARG A 164 1.14 -12.71 4.27
CA ARG A 164 2.36 -12.08 3.75
C ARG A 164 3.48 -13.04 3.32
N ASP A 165 3.79 -14.03 4.15
CA ASP A 165 4.93 -14.95 3.94
C ASP A 165 4.56 -16.17 3.08
N LYS A 166 3.29 -16.27 2.67
CA LYS A 166 2.75 -17.34 1.84
C LYS A 166 2.41 -16.88 0.42
N ILE A 167 2.40 -15.57 0.17
CA ILE A 167 2.05 -15.00 -1.13
C ILE A 167 3.21 -15.15 -2.12
N TYR A 168 2.87 -15.64 -3.30
CA TYR A 168 3.73 -15.62 -4.47
C TYR A 168 3.26 -14.55 -5.45
N VAL A 169 4.21 -14.10 -6.26
CA VAL A 169 3.99 -13.14 -7.34
C VAL A 169 4.36 -13.82 -8.64
N GLN A 170 3.37 -14.05 -9.48
CA GLN A 170 3.60 -14.40 -10.88
C GLN A 170 3.73 -13.11 -11.68
N ILE A 171 4.76 -13.03 -12.51
CA ILE A 171 5.15 -11.83 -13.25
C ILE A 171 5.00 -12.07 -14.75
N TYR A 172 4.35 -11.12 -15.41
CA TYR A 172 4.09 -11.07 -16.84
C TYR A 172 4.84 -9.87 -17.43
N VAL A 173 6.11 -10.07 -17.78
CA VAL A 173 6.97 -8.98 -18.27
C VAL A 173 6.55 -8.56 -19.67
N LEU A 174 6.43 -7.25 -19.89
CA LEU A 174 6.29 -6.67 -21.22
C LEU A 174 7.67 -6.17 -21.70
N PRO A 175 8.35 -6.90 -22.62
CA PRO A 175 9.72 -6.59 -23.02
C PRO A 175 9.86 -5.18 -23.59
N VAL A 176 11.01 -4.54 -23.35
CA VAL A 176 11.34 -3.25 -23.96
C VAL A 176 11.58 -3.46 -25.46
N GLY A 177 10.97 -2.62 -26.30
CA GLY A 177 11.14 -2.71 -27.76
C GLY A 177 10.28 -3.78 -28.46
N LEU A 178 9.42 -4.50 -27.74
CA LEU A 178 8.42 -5.35 -28.38
C LEU A 178 7.52 -4.50 -29.28
N ASP A 179 7.31 -4.94 -30.52
CA ASP A 179 6.34 -4.33 -31.43
C ASP A 179 4.92 -4.62 -30.93
N LEU A 180 4.23 -3.55 -30.52
CA LEU A 180 2.86 -3.60 -30.00
C LEU A 180 1.82 -3.28 -31.08
N ARG A 181 2.18 -3.44 -32.36
CA ARG A 181 1.27 -3.30 -33.51
C ARG A 181 0.57 -1.94 -33.56
N GLY A 182 1.31 -0.90 -33.23
CA GLY A 182 0.82 0.48 -33.18
C GLY A 182 0.10 0.86 -31.88
N MET A 183 -0.12 -0.07 -30.94
CA MET A 183 -0.72 0.23 -29.65
C MET A 183 0.29 0.85 -28.67
N GLU A 184 -0.14 1.88 -27.94
CA GLU A 184 0.68 2.45 -26.87
C GLU A 184 0.91 1.41 -25.76
N ARG A 185 2.10 1.42 -25.16
CA ARG A 185 2.47 0.49 -24.08
C ARG A 185 1.45 0.46 -22.94
N VAL A 186 0.89 1.60 -22.56
CA VAL A 186 -0.10 1.71 -21.48
C VAL A 186 -1.45 1.12 -21.87
N GLU A 187 -1.85 1.27 -23.13
CA GLU A 187 -3.05 0.63 -23.66
C GLU A 187 -2.87 -0.88 -23.72
N PHE A 188 -1.73 -1.35 -24.22
CA PHE A 188 -1.42 -2.78 -24.29
C PHE A 188 -1.39 -3.43 -22.90
N LEU A 189 -0.86 -2.75 -21.87
CA LEU A 189 -0.92 -3.26 -20.51
C LEU A 189 -2.36 -3.39 -19.99
N SER A 190 -3.28 -2.52 -20.43
CA SER A 190 -4.70 -2.65 -20.09
C SER A 190 -5.33 -3.84 -20.81
N VAL A 191 -4.95 -4.09 -22.06
CA VAL A 191 -5.35 -5.31 -22.80
C VAL A 191 -4.83 -6.56 -22.10
N LEU A 192 -3.55 -6.58 -21.71
CA LEU A 192 -2.93 -7.72 -21.02
C LEU A 192 -3.56 -7.96 -19.63
N GLU A 193 -3.82 -6.91 -18.85
CA GLU A 193 -4.49 -7.02 -17.56
C GLU A 193 -5.93 -7.57 -17.72
N GLN A 194 -6.66 -7.10 -18.74
CA GLN A 194 -8.00 -7.60 -19.01
C GLN A 194 -7.98 -9.06 -19.49
N TYR A 195 -7.02 -9.42 -20.34
CA TYR A 195 -6.80 -10.80 -20.76
C TYR A 195 -6.58 -11.71 -19.54
N LEU A 196 -5.73 -11.29 -18.60
CA LEU A 196 -5.48 -12.01 -17.34
C LEU A 196 -6.71 -12.08 -16.44
N PHE A 197 -7.59 -11.07 -16.43
CA PHE A 197 -8.84 -11.18 -15.68
C PHE A 197 -9.73 -12.32 -16.19
N TYR A 198 -9.76 -12.55 -17.50
CA TYR A 198 -10.54 -13.62 -18.11
C TYR A 198 -9.89 -14.99 -17.87
N THR A 199 -8.56 -15.10 -18.03
CA THR A 199 -7.86 -16.39 -17.88
C THR A 199 -7.61 -16.80 -16.43
N GLU A 200 -7.31 -15.84 -15.54
CA GLU A 200 -6.95 -16.11 -14.15
C GLU A 200 -8.12 -15.99 -13.17
N ALA A 201 -9.24 -15.41 -13.60
CA ALA A 201 -10.45 -15.19 -12.82
C ALA A 201 -10.19 -14.71 -11.36
N PRO A 202 -9.49 -13.58 -11.15
CA PRO A 202 -9.02 -13.21 -9.81
C PRO A 202 -10.16 -12.85 -8.86
N THR A 203 -10.11 -13.37 -7.63
CA THR A 203 -11.19 -13.23 -6.64
C THR A 203 -11.02 -12.04 -5.70
N VAL A 204 -9.81 -11.49 -5.58
CA VAL A 204 -9.50 -10.36 -4.67
C VAL A 204 -9.73 -9.00 -5.35
N ASN A 205 -9.76 -8.96 -6.70
CA ASN A 205 -10.04 -7.75 -7.46
C ASN A 205 -11.45 -7.23 -7.16
N LYS A 206 -11.57 -5.92 -6.88
CA LYS A 206 -12.86 -5.24 -6.70
C LYS A 206 -13.45 -4.71 -8.01
N VAL A 207 -12.57 -4.57 -8.99
CA VAL A 207 -12.84 -3.99 -10.31
C VAL A 207 -12.25 -4.94 -11.33
N PHE A 208 -13.02 -5.20 -12.37
CA PHE A 208 -12.72 -6.16 -13.43
C PHE A 208 -12.61 -5.51 -14.81
N VAL A 209 -12.66 -4.18 -14.88
CA VAL A 209 -12.27 -3.41 -16.06
C VAL A 209 -10.85 -2.91 -15.84
N ALA A 210 -9.91 -3.37 -16.67
CA ALA A 210 -8.58 -2.81 -16.69
C ALA A 210 -8.64 -1.33 -17.08
N THR A 211 -7.90 -0.50 -16.37
CA THR A 211 -7.80 0.93 -16.66
C THR A 211 -6.35 1.29 -16.85
N ARG A 212 -6.09 2.32 -17.66
CA ARG A 212 -4.73 2.84 -17.84
C ARG A 212 -4.10 3.04 -16.45
N GLY A 213 -2.99 2.34 -16.18
CA GLY A 213 -2.32 2.44 -14.89
C GLY A 213 -2.00 3.90 -14.54
N VAL A 214 -1.89 4.22 -13.25
CA VAL A 214 -1.58 5.59 -12.79
C VAL A 214 -0.26 6.03 -13.42
N LEU A 215 -0.37 6.87 -14.45
CA LEU A 215 0.75 7.57 -15.05
C LEU A 215 1.17 8.65 -14.06
N HIS A 216 2.16 8.34 -13.24
CA HIS A 216 2.96 9.44 -12.68
C HIS A 216 3.63 10.11 -13.87
N SER A 217 3.32 11.39 -14.10
CA SER A 217 4.00 12.15 -15.15
C SER A 217 5.51 12.07 -14.95
N ASP A 218 6.32 12.21 -16.00
CA ASP A 218 7.78 12.25 -15.85
C ASP A 218 8.21 13.34 -14.86
N LYS A 219 7.45 14.43 -14.77
CA LYS A 219 7.61 15.49 -13.77
C LYS A 219 7.35 15.01 -12.34
N ASP A 220 6.32 14.20 -12.11
CA ASP A 220 6.00 13.63 -10.80
C ASP A 220 7.01 12.54 -10.40
N LEU A 221 7.44 11.72 -11.37
CA LEU A 221 8.50 10.74 -11.18
C LEU A 221 9.83 11.42 -10.88
N LEU A 222 10.19 12.48 -11.62
CA LEU A 222 11.40 13.26 -11.39
C LEU A 222 11.38 13.92 -10.00
N LYS A 223 10.30 14.60 -9.62
CA LYS A 223 10.14 15.18 -8.27
C LYS A 223 10.23 14.13 -7.16
N PHE A 224 9.61 12.97 -7.36
CA PHE A 224 9.68 11.87 -6.40
C PHE A 224 11.10 11.28 -6.30
N ARG A 225 11.82 11.19 -7.43
CA ARG A 225 13.20 10.70 -7.54
C ARG A 225 14.20 11.68 -6.93
N GLU A 226 14.06 12.97 -7.22
CA GLU A 226 14.86 14.05 -6.62
C GLU A 226 14.72 14.02 -5.11
N LYS A 227 13.48 14.03 -4.60
CA LYS A 227 13.20 13.99 -3.16
C LYS A 227 13.78 12.75 -2.47
N ARG A 228 13.68 11.57 -3.11
CA ARG A 228 14.23 10.34 -2.53
C ARG A 228 15.75 10.23 -2.64
N GLY A 229 16.38 10.91 -3.59
CA GLY A 229 17.82 10.90 -3.85
C GLY A 229 18.62 11.93 -3.07
N THR A 230 17.97 12.91 -2.42
CA THR A 230 18.66 13.92 -1.62
C THR A 230 19.30 13.32 -0.37
N LYS A 231 20.55 13.67 -0.09
CA LYS A 231 21.24 13.29 1.16
C LYS A 231 20.43 13.74 2.37
N THR A 232 20.46 12.95 3.44
CA THR A 232 19.82 13.31 4.70
C THR A 232 20.86 13.41 5.80
N TYR A 233 20.97 14.59 6.38
CA TYR A 233 21.90 14.93 7.45
C TYR A 233 21.19 14.75 8.79
N VAL A 234 21.79 13.97 9.69
CA VAL A 234 21.26 13.70 11.02
C VAL A 234 22.11 14.43 12.04
N TYR A 235 21.48 15.34 12.76
CA TYR A 235 22.08 16.10 13.84
C TYR A 235 21.59 15.60 15.19
N HIS A 236 22.47 15.50 16.16
CA HIS A 236 22.13 15.28 17.56
C HIS A 236 22.10 16.63 18.27
N LYS A 237 20.96 16.94 18.90
CA LYS A 237 20.79 18.14 19.70
C LYS A 237 21.36 17.89 21.09
N LYS A 238 22.51 18.52 21.36
CA LYS A 238 23.16 18.56 22.67
C LYS A 238 22.80 19.89 23.37
N PRO A 239 23.01 20.03 24.70
CA PRO A 239 22.78 21.30 25.41
C PRO A 239 23.53 22.49 24.80
N GLU A 240 24.72 22.24 24.25
CA GLU A 240 25.62 23.25 23.69
C GLU A 240 25.30 23.60 22.23
N GLY A 241 24.40 22.83 21.58
CA GLY A 241 24.03 23.03 20.18
C GLY A 241 23.77 21.73 19.43
N GLU A 242 23.60 21.84 18.11
CA GLU A 242 23.48 20.68 17.22
C GLU A 242 24.87 20.17 16.84
N VAL A 243 25.01 18.86 16.66
CA VAL A 243 26.22 18.21 16.13
C VAL A 243 25.83 17.24 15.04
N LEU A 244 26.49 17.28 13.88
CA LEU A 244 26.24 16.34 12.78
C LEU A 244 26.79 14.96 13.14
N VAL A 245 25.90 13.98 13.33
CA VAL A 245 26.27 12.62 13.75
C VAL A 245 26.24 11.60 12.61
N TYR A 246 25.42 11.79 11.59
CA TYR A 246 25.32 10.84 10.48
C TYR A 246 24.83 11.47 9.19
N VAL A 247 25.17 10.88 8.04
CA VAL A 247 24.62 11.26 6.73
C VAL A 247 24.18 10.02 5.98
N PHE A 248 22.91 10.01 5.58
CA PHE A 248 22.41 9.06 4.61
C PHE A 248 22.66 9.60 3.21
N GLU A 249 23.15 8.75 2.31
CA GLU A 249 23.34 9.09 0.90
C GLU A 249 22.02 9.40 0.19
N SER A 250 20.88 9.01 0.77
CA SER A 250 19.57 9.38 0.26
C SER A 250 18.47 9.30 1.33
N GLN A 251 17.43 10.16 1.25
CA GLN A 251 16.24 10.08 2.12
C GLN A 251 15.56 8.70 2.02
N GLY A 252 15.66 8.06 0.85
CA GLY A 252 15.18 6.70 0.61
C GLY A 252 15.82 5.62 1.50
N MET A 253 17.02 5.86 2.06
CA MET A 253 17.74 4.87 2.89
C MET A 253 17.31 4.86 4.35
N VAL A 254 16.69 5.93 4.86
CA VAL A 254 16.26 6.04 6.26
C VAL A 254 15.22 4.97 6.61
N GLY A 255 14.20 4.79 5.75
CA GLY A 255 13.13 3.82 5.95
C GLY A 255 13.60 2.36 6.01
N PRO A 256 14.39 1.86 5.04
CA PRO A 256 14.98 0.52 5.07
C PRO A 256 15.74 0.20 6.37
N ILE A 257 16.54 1.15 6.86
CA ILE A 257 17.41 0.96 8.03
C ILE A 257 16.61 0.86 9.32
N PHE A 258 15.58 1.71 9.49
CA PHE A 258 14.83 1.81 10.75
C PHE A 258 13.43 1.19 10.71
N GLY A 259 13.04 0.59 9.58
CA GLY A 259 11.74 -0.02 9.37
C GLY A 259 10.73 0.90 8.69
N PHE A 260 10.16 0.41 7.59
CA PHE A 260 9.00 1.04 6.96
C PHE A 260 7.79 0.94 7.89
N GLY A 261 7.12 2.06 8.15
CA GLY A 261 5.85 2.10 8.90
C GLY A 261 5.95 2.53 10.37
N SER A 262 7.15 2.71 10.92
CA SER A 262 7.33 3.35 12.22
C SER A 262 6.71 4.76 12.18
N ARG A 263 5.76 5.08 13.07
CA ARG A 263 5.09 6.40 13.10
C ARG A 263 6.07 7.58 13.04
N TRP A 264 7.26 7.41 13.62
CA TRP A 264 8.31 8.43 13.59
C TRP A 264 9.04 8.54 12.25
N VAL A 265 9.30 7.42 11.55
CA VAL A 265 9.84 7.45 10.17
C VAL A 265 8.85 8.11 9.22
N LEU A 266 7.54 7.96 9.47
CA LEU A 266 6.50 8.68 8.73
C LEU A 266 6.52 10.19 9.01
N SER A 267 6.87 10.63 10.23
CA SER A 267 7.06 12.06 10.54
C SER A 267 8.31 12.66 9.90
N LEU A 268 9.33 11.86 9.58
CA LEU A 268 10.53 12.30 8.84
C LEU A 268 10.27 12.66 7.37
N LYS A 269 9.08 12.33 6.83
CA LYS A 269 8.70 12.62 5.44
C LYS A 269 8.33 14.10 5.21
N ARG A 270 8.16 14.87 6.30
CA ARG A 270 7.96 16.32 6.28
C ARG A 270 9.32 16.97 6.46
N PHE A 271 9.69 17.89 5.55
CA PHE A 271 10.99 18.57 5.52
C PHE A 271 11.39 19.11 6.89
N SER A 272 12.68 18.99 7.23
CA SER A 272 13.29 19.43 8.49
C SER A 272 12.50 19.02 9.74
N SER A 273 12.58 17.73 10.08
CA SER A 273 11.82 17.16 11.19
C SER A 273 12.72 16.88 12.39
N THR A 274 12.28 17.36 13.55
CA THR A 274 12.85 16.98 14.84
C THR A 274 12.21 15.70 15.34
N PHE A 275 13.03 14.70 15.66
CA PHE A 275 12.61 13.47 16.31
C PHE A 275 12.84 13.59 17.82
N ARG A 276 11.74 13.72 18.56
CA ARG A 276 11.69 13.75 20.04
C ARG A 276 12.69 14.73 20.66
N ASP A 277 12.86 15.89 20.04
CA ASP A 277 13.75 16.98 20.46
C ASP A 277 15.22 16.59 20.63
N THR A 278 15.61 15.38 20.18
CA THR A 278 16.96 14.83 20.34
C THR A 278 17.67 14.78 19.00
N LEU A 279 16.99 14.36 17.93
CA LEU A 279 17.59 14.25 16.61
C LEU A 279 16.90 15.19 15.62
N VAL A 280 17.68 15.84 14.76
CA VAL A 280 17.17 16.71 13.70
C VAL A 280 17.61 16.15 12.36
N PHE A 281 16.66 15.96 11.46
CA PHE A 281 16.92 15.46 10.11
C PHE A 281 16.75 16.60 9.12
N LYS A 282 17.82 16.95 8.39
CA LYS A 282 17.81 18.01 7.36
C LYS A 282 18.20 17.44 6.01
N ASP A 283 17.74 18.07 4.94
CA ASP A 283 18.09 17.76 3.55
C ASP A 283 19.32 18.54 3.03
N SER A 284 19.87 19.42 3.86
CA SER A 284 21.04 20.24 3.60
C SER A 284 22.03 20.20 4.76
N HIS A 285 23.31 20.34 4.42
CA HIS A 285 24.38 20.46 5.42
C HIS A 285 24.53 21.92 5.84
N ASP A 286 24.56 22.17 7.15
CA ASP A 286 25.03 23.45 7.68
C ASP A 286 26.53 23.32 8.03
N PRO A 287 27.43 23.97 7.28
CA PRO A 287 28.88 23.86 7.52
C PRO A 287 29.33 24.51 8.83
N LYS A 288 28.48 25.30 9.49
CA LYS A 288 28.79 25.91 10.80
C LYS A 288 28.56 24.95 11.96
N ILE A 289 27.87 23.83 11.73
CA ILE A 289 27.57 22.85 12.76
C ILE A 289 28.73 21.87 12.90
N PRO A 290 29.27 21.65 14.11
CA PRO A 290 30.36 20.70 14.35
C PRO A 290 29.97 19.26 13.95
N VAL A 291 30.98 18.46 13.59
CA VAL A 291 30.81 17.11 13.06
C VAL A 291 31.39 16.07 14.01
N GLU A 292 30.58 15.09 14.41
CA GLU A 292 30.95 13.98 15.29
C GLU A 292 30.33 12.69 14.73
N ARG A 293 30.93 12.19 13.65
CA ARG A 293 30.37 11.03 12.93
C ARG A 293 30.37 9.78 13.81
N ILE A 294 29.20 9.15 13.92
CA ILE A 294 29.03 7.87 14.61
C ILE A 294 28.79 6.74 13.61
N ALA A 295 29.04 5.49 14.02
CA ALA A 295 28.72 4.35 13.19
C ALA A 295 27.19 4.15 13.09
N LEU A 296 26.75 3.41 12.07
CA LEU A 296 25.32 3.15 11.87
C LEU A 296 24.68 2.42 13.07
N GLU A 297 25.42 1.49 13.69
CA GLU A 297 24.95 0.75 14.86
C GLU A 297 24.79 1.67 16.09
N ASP A 298 25.69 2.64 16.28
CA ASP A 298 25.58 3.64 17.34
C ASP A 298 24.39 4.56 17.10
N LEU A 299 24.13 4.95 15.84
CA LEU A 299 22.95 5.73 15.50
C LEU A 299 21.66 4.94 15.77
N LYS A 300 21.62 3.64 15.46
CA LYS A 300 20.50 2.77 15.80
C LYS A 300 20.31 2.69 17.30
N ALA A 301 21.38 2.53 18.08
CA ALA A 301 21.34 2.52 19.53
C ALA A 301 20.81 3.85 20.08
N LEU A 302 21.29 4.98 19.57
CA LEU A 302 20.85 6.33 19.93
C LEU A 302 19.34 6.50 19.67
N ILE A 303 18.86 6.19 18.47
CA ILE A 303 17.43 6.26 18.13
C ILE A 303 16.61 5.32 19.02
N ASN A 304 17.06 4.08 19.23
CA ASN A 304 16.35 3.12 20.09
C ASN A 304 16.28 3.61 21.54
N ASN A 305 17.34 4.24 22.04
CA ASN A 305 17.35 4.86 23.36
C ASN A 305 16.38 6.05 23.39
N THR A 306 16.40 6.94 22.40
CA THR A 306 15.41 8.03 22.29
C THR A 306 13.97 7.49 22.21
N ILE A 307 13.74 6.33 21.58
CA ILE A 307 12.45 5.63 21.54
C ILE A 307 12.06 5.10 22.94
N LYS A 308 13.00 4.50 23.67
CA LYS A 308 12.78 3.99 25.03
C LYS A 308 12.54 5.11 26.05
N PHE A 309 13.28 6.22 25.95
CA PHE A 309 13.21 7.33 26.92
C PHE A 309 12.09 8.34 26.64
N GLY A 310 11.70 8.53 25.38
CA GLY A 310 10.52 9.36 25.04
C GLY A 310 9.18 8.65 25.22
N SER A 311 9.15 7.41 25.72
CA SER A 311 7.94 6.77 26.25
C SER A 311 7.78 7.01 27.74
N LYS A 312 8.04 8.22 28.24
CA LYS A 312 7.25 8.71 29.36
C LYS A 312 5.80 8.70 28.85
N LYS A 313 5.06 7.63 29.13
CA LYS A 313 3.59 7.66 29.10
C LYS A 313 3.27 8.96 29.83
N ARG A 314 2.82 10.01 29.12
CA ARG A 314 2.21 11.14 29.81
C ARG A 314 1.01 10.51 30.48
N TRP A 315 1.13 10.32 31.79
CA TRP A 315 0.01 10.00 32.67
C TRP A 315 -0.87 11.23 32.61
N VAL A 316 -1.71 11.30 31.57
CA VAL A 316 -2.72 12.33 31.41
C VAL A 316 -3.80 11.93 32.40
N PRO A 317 -3.99 12.69 33.50
CA PRO A 317 -5.05 12.38 34.43
C PRO A 317 -6.39 12.45 33.71
N ILE A 318 -7.30 11.55 34.06
CA ILE A 318 -8.60 11.45 33.42
C ILE A 318 -9.65 11.77 34.46
N ARG A 319 -10.46 12.80 34.20
CA ARG A 319 -11.65 13.07 34.99
C ARG A 319 -12.84 12.36 34.38
N VAL A 320 -13.57 11.62 35.20
CA VAL A 320 -14.83 10.96 34.83
C VAL A 320 -15.94 11.52 35.70
N THR A 321 -16.94 12.13 35.08
CA THR A 321 -18.13 12.65 35.75
C THR A 321 -19.32 11.75 35.42
N ASP A 322 -19.94 11.18 36.45
CA ASP A 322 -21.24 10.52 36.34
C ASP A 322 -22.35 11.56 36.35
N THR A 323 -22.94 11.83 35.18
CA THR A 323 -23.94 12.89 35.01
C THR A 323 -25.33 12.49 35.48
N LEU A 324 -25.54 11.22 35.89
CA LEU A 324 -26.83 10.73 36.38
C LEU A 324 -26.89 10.60 37.91
N ALA A 325 -25.75 10.74 38.60
CA ALA A 325 -25.72 10.80 40.06
C ALA A 325 -26.15 12.20 40.54
N THR A 326 -26.89 12.27 41.65
CA THR A 326 -27.27 13.53 42.31
C THR A 326 -26.78 13.53 43.75
N PRO A 327 -25.77 14.34 44.11
CA PRO A 327 -25.01 15.24 43.23
C PRO A 327 -24.10 14.46 42.25
N PRO A 328 -23.67 15.10 41.13
CA PRO A 328 -22.79 14.46 40.16
C PRO A 328 -21.52 13.94 40.82
N ASN A 329 -21.23 12.65 40.61
CA ASN A 329 -20.04 12.03 41.16
C ASN A 329 -18.87 12.26 40.18
N VAL A 330 -17.78 12.88 40.67
CA VAL A 330 -16.59 13.19 39.89
C VAL A 330 -15.42 12.39 40.45
N VAL A 331 -14.79 11.56 39.62
CA VAL A 331 -13.62 10.76 40.00
C VAL A 331 -12.48 11.06 39.04
N GLU A 332 -11.31 11.37 39.60
CA GLU A 332 -10.08 11.56 38.83
C GLU A 332 -9.22 10.30 38.90
N TYR A 333 -8.78 9.84 37.74
CA TYR A 333 -7.89 8.70 37.59
C TYR A 333 -6.51 9.17 37.15
N PRO A 334 -5.43 8.57 37.67
CA PRO A 334 -4.07 8.97 37.31
C PRO A 334 -3.71 8.62 35.86
N SER A 335 -4.51 7.79 35.17
CA SER A 335 -4.33 7.50 33.74
C SER A 335 -5.57 6.89 33.09
N ILE A 336 -5.53 6.85 31.75
CA ILE A 336 -6.45 6.06 30.91
C ILE A 336 -6.51 4.59 31.38
N THR A 337 -5.38 3.96 31.70
CA THR A 337 -5.37 2.56 32.14
C THR A 337 -6.17 2.35 33.42
N ALA A 338 -6.00 3.25 34.40
CA ALA A 338 -6.73 3.20 35.67
C ALA A 338 -8.23 3.44 35.44
N ALA A 339 -8.59 4.43 34.62
CA ALA A 339 -9.98 4.69 34.25
C ALA A 339 -10.63 3.51 33.51
N LYS A 340 -9.90 2.86 32.60
CA LYS A 340 -10.37 1.68 31.86
C LYS A 340 -10.66 0.48 32.75
N ALA A 341 -9.80 0.21 33.72
CA ALA A 341 -9.97 -0.91 34.63
C ALA A 341 -11.29 -0.78 35.41
N VAL A 342 -11.67 0.45 35.77
CA VAL A 342 -12.91 0.72 36.52
C VAL A 342 -14.13 0.83 35.62
N LEU A 343 -14.01 1.46 34.45
CA LEU A 343 -15.12 1.63 33.49
C LEU A 343 -15.38 0.40 32.62
N ASN A 344 -14.45 -0.57 32.61
CA ASN A 344 -14.42 -1.74 31.75
C ASN A 344 -14.66 -1.39 30.27
N CYS A 345 -13.75 -0.58 29.70
CA CYS A 345 -13.88 -0.05 28.35
C CYS A 345 -12.56 -0.06 27.57
N ASP A 346 -12.63 0.14 26.25
CA ASP A 346 -11.46 0.18 25.35
C ASP A 346 -10.86 1.59 25.20
N ASP A 347 -9.74 1.69 24.48
CA ASP A 347 -9.03 2.96 24.26
C ASP A 347 -9.81 3.97 23.40
N SER A 348 -10.82 3.51 22.64
CA SER A 348 -11.57 4.36 21.72
C SER A 348 -12.47 5.37 22.44
N VAL A 349 -12.75 5.13 23.73
CA VAL A 349 -13.51 6.01 24.60
C VAL A 349 -12.73 7.29 24.96
N PHE A 350 -11.40 7.22 24.97
CA PHE A 350 -10.52 8.31 25.43
C PHE A 350 -9.94 9.15 24.28
N ILE A 351 -10.62 9.17 23.13
CA ILE A 351 -10.17 9.95 21.96
C ILE A 351 -10.48 11.44 22.18
N ARG A 352 -9.46 12.30 22.05
CA ARG A 352 -9.59 13.77 22.16
C ARG A 352 -10.68 14.31 21.22
N ASN A 353 -11.47 15.28 21.70
CA ASN A 353 -12.48 16.04 20.94
C ASN A 353 -13.79 15.30 20.54
N ARG A 354 -14.33 14.42 21.39
CA ARG A 354 -15.74 13.98 21.26
C ARG A 354 -16.57 14.46 22.44
N ASN A 355 -17.49 15.39 22.21
CA ASN A 355 -18.55 15.80 23.14
C ASN A 355 -19.61 14.69 23.33
N ARG A 356 -19.21 13.43 23.45
CA ARG A 356 -20.12 12.28 23.57
C ARG A 356 -19.94 11.63 24.93
N LEU A 357 -21.04 11.52 25.68
CA LEU A 357 -21.10 10.75 26.91
C LEU A 357 -20.87 9.26 26.61
N TYR A 358 -19.98 8.63 27.36
CA TYR A 358 -19.81 7.17 27.33
C TYR A 358 -21.01 6.52 28.03
N LYS A 359 -21.64 5.54 27.35
CA LYS A 359 -22.91 4.89 27.77
C LYS A 359 -24.03 5.88 28.11
N ARG A 360 -24.02 7.10 27.53
CA ARG A 360 -24.96 8.20 27.84
C ARG A 360 -24.97 8.64 29.33
N ARG A 361 -23.95 8.29 30.11
CA ARG A 361 -23.88 8.55 31.56
C ARG A 361 -22.58 9.23 31.98
N TYR A 362 -21.45 8.82 31.40
CA TYR A 362 -20.14 9.27 31.85
C TYR A 362 -19.56 10.30 30.90
N LYS A 363 -19.28 11.50 31.43
CA LYS A 363 -18.46 12.51 30.75
C LYS A 363 -16.99 12.23 31.07
N ILE A 364 -16.14 12.14 30.04
CA ILE A 364 -14.73 11.78 30.20
C ILE A 364 -13.88 12.92 29.65
N GLU A 365 -13.02 13.46 30.50
CA GLU A 365 -12.16 14.60 30.20
C GLU A 365 -10.69 14.23 30.44
N MET A 366 -9.82 14.52 29.48
CA MET A 366 -8.37 14.44 29.65
C MET A 366 -7.87 15.76 30.21
N LEU A 367 -7.19 15.73 31.36
CA LEU A 367 -6.63 16.92 32.04
C LEU A 367 -5.26 17.31 31.50
#